data_AF-A0A658K9D3-F1
#
_entry.id   AF-A0A658K9D3-F1
#
_cell.length_a   1.000
_cell.length_b   1.000
_cell.length_c   1.000
_cell.angle_alpha   90.00
_cell.angle_beta   90.00
_cell.angle_gamma   90.00
#
_symmetry.space_group_name_H-M   'P 1'
#
loop_
_entity.id
_entity.type
_entity.pdbx_description
1 polymer ?
#
loop_
_entity_poly.entity_id
_entity_poly.type
_entity_poly.pdbx_seq_one_letter_code
_entity_poly.pdbx_strand_id
1 'polypeptide(L)' 'HGSWHHELNQRNEPSADIWPGKPDLYHAYQATLLPVLPLAPSLASALAGHE' A
#
# COMPACT_ATOMS: atom_id res chain seq x y z
N HIS A 1 2.63 6.21 -15.39
CA HIS A 1 3.51 6.06 -14.20
C HIS A 1 2.90 5.02 -13.27
N GLY A 2 3.62 3.95 -12.91
CA GLY A 2 3.10 2.90 -12.00
C GLY A 2 2.96 3.36 -10.54
N SER A 3 2.38 2.51 -9.68
CA SER A 3 2.08 2.78 -8.25
C SER A 3 1.02 3.87 -8.01
N TRP A 4 0.55 4.05 -6.77
CA TRP A 4 -0.43 5.08 -6.37
C TRP A 4 0.19 6.47 -6.28
N HIS A 5 -0.64 7.52 -6.29
CA HIS A 5 -0.19 8.86 -5.92
C HIS A 5 0.03 8.89 -4.41
N HIS A 6 1.21 9.35 -3.98
CA HIS A 6 1.61 9.24 -2.58
C HIS A 6 1.01 10.33 -1.69
N GLU A 7 0.74 11.50 -2.26
CA GLU A 7 0.17 12.63 -1.54
C GLU A 7 -0.87 13.35 -2.41
N LEU A 8 -1.95 13.80 -1.76
CA LEU A 8 -2.98 14.63 -2.35
C LEU A 8 -3.15 15.90 -1.51
N ASN A 9 -3.43 17.02 -2.17
CA ASN A 9 -3.80 18.26 -1.50
C ASN A 9 -5.27 18.25 -1.02
N GLN A 10 -5.73 19.34 -0.40
CA GLN A 10 -7.10 19.49 0.12
C GLN A 10 -8.20 19.42 -0.95
N ARG A 11 -7.84 19.51 -2.23
CA ARG A 11 -8.75 19.40 -3.38
C ARG A 11 -8.69 18.02 -4.04
N ASN A 12 -7.99 17.05 -3.42
CA ASN A 12 -7.71 15.72 -3.97
C ASN A 12 -6.88 15.73 -5.27
N GLU A 13 -6.02 16.73 -5.47
CA GLU A 13 -5.09 16.75 -6.60
C GLU A 13 -3.71 16.24 -6.15
N PRO A 14 -2.93 15.59 -7.03
CA PRO A 14 -1.57 15.15 -6.69
C PRO A 14 -0.70 16.27 -6.11
N SER A 15 -0.08 16.00 -4.97
CA SER A 15 0.89 16.89 -4.32
C SER A 15 2.18 16.14 -3.99
N ALA A 16 3.16 16.89 -3.49
CA ALA A 16 4.47 16.42 -3.05
C ALA A 16 5.04 17.36 -1.95
N ASP A 17 4.18 18.09 -1.24
CA ASP A 17 4.60 19.11 -0.27
C ASP A 17 5.27 18.47 0.96
N ILE A 18 4.80 17.29 1.36
CA ILE A 18 5.37 16.52 2.48
C ILE A 18 6.28 15.41 1.95
N TRP A 19 5.85 14.69 0.92
CA TRP A 19 6.51 13.49 0.42
C TRP A 19 6.71 13.54 -1.10
N PRO A 20 7.93 13.85 -1.56
CA PRO A 20 8.22 13.83 -2.99
C PRO A 20 8.26 12.40 -3.53
N GLY A 21 7.70 12.22 -4.74
CA GLY A 21 7.75 10.96 -5.46
C GLY A 21 6.79 9.90 -4.92
N LYS A 22 7.27 8.65 -4.84
CA LYS A 22 6.49 7.47 -4.39
C LYS A 22 7.37 6.58 -3.50
N PRO A 23 7.74 7.05 -2.30
CA PRO A 23 8.79 6.42 -1.49
C PRO A 23 8.38 5.10 -0.85
N ASP A 24 7.08 4.79 -0.80
CA ASP A 24 6.57 3.57 -0.17
C ASP A 24 5.77 2.67 -1.13
N LEU A 25 5.95 1.36 -0.93
CA LEU A 25 5.17 0.30 -1.56
C LEU A 25 4.42 -0.56 -0.53
N TYR A 26 4.90 -0.70 0.72
CA TYR A 26 4.39 -1.74 1.62
C TYR A 26 2.92 -1.50 1.95
N HIS A 27 2.48 -0.25 2.11
CA HIS A 27 1.06 0.03 2.38
C HIS A 27 0.16 -0.31 1.20
N ALA A 28 0.56 0.03 -0.03
CA ALA A 28 -0.20 -0.31 -1.22
C ALA A 28 -0.30 -1.84 -1.38
N TYR A 29 0.80 -2.55 -1.16
CA TYR A 29 0.83 -4.01 -1.21
C TYR A 29 -0.08 -4.64 -0.14
N GLN A 30 0.04 -4.21 1.12
CA GLN A 30 -0.81 -4.68 2.22
C GLN A 30 -2.30 -4.43 1.95
N ALA A 31 -2.66 -3.25 1.46
CA ALA A 31 -4.06 -2.91 1.15
C ALA A 31 -4.68 -3.85 0.09
N THR A 32 -3.87 -4.38 -0.82
CA THR A 32 -4.33 -5.32 -1.86
C THR A 32 -4.39 -6.78 -1.41
N LEU A 33 -3.64 -7.17 -0.38
CA LEU A 33 -3.57 -8.56 0.09
C LEU A 33 -4.38 -8.84 1.36
N LEU A 34 -4.49 -7.87 2.27
CA LEU A 34 -5.23 -8.04 3.52
C LEU A 34 -6.69 -8.52 3.31
N PRO A 35 -7.44 -8.08 2.27
CA PRO A 35 -8.82 -8.54 2.08
C PRO A 35 -8.96 -10.02 1.71
N VAL A 36 -7.89 -10.69 1.26
CA VAL A 36 -7.94 -12.08 0.76
C VAL A 36 -7.17 -13.08 1.63
N LEU A 37 -6.65 -12.62 2.78
CA LEU A 37 -5.88 -13.44 3.71
C LEU A 37 -6.58 -13.48 5.09
N PRO A 38 -6.36 -14.53 5.88
CA PRO A 38 -6.87 -14.58 7.26
C PRO A 38 -6.24 -13.50 8.14
N LEU A 39 -6.95 -13.06 9.18
CA LEU A 39 -6.48 -12.04 10.12
C LEU A 39 -5.32 -12.50 11.01
N ALA A 40 -5.09 -13.81 11.11
CA ALA A 40 -3.97 -14.43 11.79
C ALA A 40 -3.55 -15.69 11.01
N PRO A 41 -2.25 -16.03 10.93
CA PRO A 41 -1.08 -15.38 11.55
C PRO A 41 -0.66 -14.08 10.84
N SER A 42 0.60 -13.65 10.96
CA SER A 42 1.11 -12.46 10.27
C SER A 42 0.88 -12.53 8.76
N LEU A 43 0.74 -11.37 8.10
CA LEU A 43 0.51 -11.28 6.64
C LEU A 43 1.51 -12.10 5.82
N ALA A 44 2.80 -11.99 6.15
CA ALA A 44 3.85 -12.71 5.44
C ALA A 44 3.75 -14.24 5.67
N SER A 45 3.44 -14.65 6.90
CA SER A 45 3.25 -16.08 7.23
C SER A 45 2.01 -16.66 6.54
N ALA A 46 0.91 -15.91 6.50
CA ALA A 46 -0.30 -16.32 5.80
C ALA A 46 0.00 -16.51 4.31
N LEU A 47 0.62 -15.51 3.67
CA LEU A 47 0.97 -15.58 2.25
C LEU A 47 1.93 -16.74 1.92
N ALA A 48 2.95 -16.98 2.75
CA ALA A 48 3.89 -18.09 2.56
C ALA A 48 3.23 -19.48 2.68
N GLY A 49 2.09 -19.58 3.38
CA GLY A 49 1.30 -20.81 3.49
C GLY A 49 0.25 -21.00 2.38
N HIS A 50 0.15 -20.07 1.42
CA HIS A 50 -0.76 -20.12 0.27
C HIS A 50 -0.13 -20.74 -1.00
N GLU A 51 0.92 -21.57 -0.83
CA GLU A 51 1.45 -22.47 -1.87
C GLU A 51 0.68 -23.79 -1.92
#